data_AF-A0A349K112-F1
#
_entry.id   AF-A0A349K112-F1
#
_cell.length_a   1.000
_cell.length_b   1.000
_cell.length_c   1.000
_cell.angle_alpha   90.00
_cell.angle_beta   90.00
_cell.angle_gamma   90.00
#
_symmetry.space_group_name_H-M   'P 1'
#
loop_
_entity.id
_entity.type
_entity.pdbx_description
1 polymer ?
#
loop_
_entity_poly.entity_id
_entity_poly.type
_entity_poly.pdbx_seq_one_letter_code
_entity_poly.pdbx_strand_id
1 'polypeptide(L)'
;MKKLIISICTSLFLAQFSYADEAASDRTKVEFFEKLYKTKIEGVKPLEEYPDPDQFYSAIARQVGIPKKAFDAVEKRFGWKQNDEFFLAAMVKGGGDADDWGIMVTKFPAGLKTAKSIEEKKKLLKAMEMKFVVIKYDGTISFPKEKKEDSPKKR
;
A
#
# COMPACT_ATOMS: atom_id res chain seq x y z
N MET A 1 -59.09 15.79 25.32
CA MET A 1 -58.87 14.64 24.41
C MET A 1 -57.62 14.93 23.57
N LYS A 2 -56.53 14.20 23.79
CA LYS A 2 -55.26 14.34 23.06
C LYS A 2 -55.33 13.52 21.76
N LYS A 3 -54.99 14.10 20.60
CA LYS A 3 -54.73 13.35 19.37
C LYS A 3 -53.25 13.48 19.04
N LEU A 4 -52.54 12.39 19.23
CA LEU A 4 -51.15 12.17 18.85
C LEU A 4 -51.17 11.64 17.41
N ILE A 5 -50.63 12.40 16.45
CA ILE A 5 -50.40 11.90 15.09
C ILE A 5 -48.91 11.59 15.00
N ILE A 6 -48.59 10.30 15.09
CA ILE A 6 -47.22 9.79 14.96
C ILE A 6 -46.88 9.73 13.47
N SER A 7 -45.78 10.41 13.15
CA SER A 7 -45.07 10.45 11.88
C SER A 7 -44.75 9.06 11.34
N ILE A 8 -45.23 8.75 10.13
CA ILE A 8 -44.83 7.58 9.32
C ILE A 8 -44.14 8.13 8.08
N CYS A 9 -42.91 8.64 8.23
CA CYS A 9 -42.07 9.02 7.09
C CYS A 9 -40.56 8.82 7.33
N THR A 10 -40.18 8.03 8.34
CA THR A 10 -38.78 7.83 8.75
C THR A 10 -38.17 6.49 8.32
N SER A 11 -38.94 5.59 7.70
CA SER A 11 -38.46 4.24 7.34
C SER A 11 -37.72 4.16 6.00
N LEU A 12 -37.80 5.16 5.13
CA LEU A 12 -37.11 5.12 3.83
C LEU A 12 -35.65 5.61 3.87
N PHE A 13 -35.23 6.30 4.94
CA PHE A 13 -33.87 6.85 5.05
C PHE A 13 -32.85 5.85 5.63
N LEU A 14 -33.30 4.80 6.32
CA LEU A 14 -32.41 3.83 6.97
C LEU A 14 -31.84 2.78 5.99
N ALA A 15 -32.54 2.48 4.89
CA ALA A 15 -32.08 1.49 3.92
C ALA A 15 -30.88 1.98 3.08
N GLN A 16 -30.71 3.30 2.91
CA GLN A 16 -29.60 3.87 2.14
C GLN A 16 -28.26 3.81 2.89
N PHE A 17 -28.28 3.78 4.24
CA PHE A 17 -27.06 3.66 5.04
C PHE A 17 -26.50 2.22 5.06
N SER A 18 -27.37 1.21 5.00
CA SER A 18 -26.92 -0.19 5.00
C SER A 18 -26.17 -0.58 3.72
N TYR A 19 -26.58 -0.05 2.56
CA TYR A 19 -25.90 -0.32 1.28
C TYR A 19 -24.52 0.35 1.18
N ALA A 20 -24.38 1.53 1.79
CA ALA A 20 -23.10 2.24 1.87
C ALA A 20 -22.10 1.53 2.81
N ASP A 21 -22.57 0.85 3.86
CA ASP A 21 -21.70 0.15 4.80
C ASP A 21 -21.15 -1.18 4.24
N GLU A 22 -21.92 -1.85 3.39
CA GLU A 22 -21.47 -3.06 2.68
C GLU A 22 -20.40 -2.74 1.61
N ALA A 23 -20.61 -1.66 0.84
CA ALA A 23 -19.60 -1.13 -0.10
C ALA A 23 -18.32 -0.64 0.60
N ALA A 24 -18.42 -0.23 1.87
CA ALA A 24 -17.28 0.19 2.68
C ALA A 24 -16.45 -0.97 3.26
N SER A 25 -16.78 -2.22 2.94
CA SER A 25 -15.96 -3.40 3.22
C SER A 25 -15.24 -3.95 1.98
N ASP A 26 -15.59 -3.44 0.79
CA ASP A 26 -15.10 -3.93 -0.49
C ASP A 26 -13.76 -3.29 -0.85
N ARG A 27 -12.68 -4.06 -0.71
CA ARG A 27 -11.31 -3.61 -0.94
C ARG A 27 -10.97 -3.38 -2.41
N THR A 28 -11.87 -3.71 -3.32
CA THR A 28 -11.75 -3.39 -4.74
C THR A 28 -12.17 -1.95 -5.05
N LYS A 29 -12.74 -1.25 -4.06
CA LYS A 29 -13.30 0.10 -4.20
C LYS A 29 -12.45 1.16 -3.50
N VAL A 30 -12.40 2.35 -4.10
CA VAL A 30 -11.66 3.50 -3.55
C VAL A 30 -12.27 3.94 -2.22
N GLU A 31 -13.59 3.90 -2.12
CA GLU A 31 -14.40 4.32 -0.97
C GLU A 31 -14.02 3.57 0.32
N PHE A 32 -13.64 2.29 0.21
CA PHE A 32 -13.11 1.52 1.32
C PHE A 32 -11.89 2.22 1.94
N PHE A 33 -10.92 2.60 1.10
CA PHE A 33 -9.69 3.23 1.54
C PHE A 33 -9.90 4.68 2.00
N GLU A 34 -10.84 5.40 1.38
CA GLU A 34 -11.19 6.75 1.83
C GLU A 34 -11.78 6.72 3.24
N LYS A 35 -12.67 5.76 3.54
CA LYS A 35 -13.21 5.56 4.90
C LYS A 35 -12.12 5.14 5.88
N LEU A 36 -11.26 4.21 5.47
CA LEU A 36 -10.17 3.69 6.30
C LEU A 36 -9.18 4.79 6.69
N TYR A 37 -8.74 5.59 5.74
CA TYR A 37 -7.72 6.63 5.94
C TYR A 37 -8.29 8.03 6.20
N LYS A 38 -9.62 8.18 6.19
CA LYS A 38 -10.32 9.46 6.36
C LYS A 38 -9.75 10.55 5.45
N THR A 39 -9.43 10.16 4.22
CA THR A 39 -8.74 10.98 3.22
C THR A 39 -9.39 10.74 1.87
N LYS A 40 -9.70 11.81 1.14
CA LYS A 40 -10.24 11.73 -0.21
C LYS A 40 -9.16 11.27 -1.19
N ILE A 41 -9.50 10.35 -2.09
CA ILE A 41 -8.62 9.81 -3.12
C ILE A 41 -9.15 10.28 -4.48
N GLU A 42 -8.31 10.99 -5.23
CA GLU A 42 -8.74 11.65 -6.48
C GLU A 42 -8.05 11.04 -7.70
N GLY A 43 -8.80 10.86 -8.79
CA GLY A 43 -8.24 10.42 -10.08
C GLY A 43 -7.74 8.98 -10.14
N VAL A 44 -8.05 8.14 -9.13
CA VAL A 44 -7.88 6.69 -9.20
C VAL A 44 -9.07 6.10 -9.96
N LYS A 45 -8.78 5.33 -11.00
CA LYS A 45 -9.82 4.66 -11.79
C LYS A 45 -10.39 3.46 -11.00
N PRO A 46 -11.57 2.93 -11.37
CA PRO A 46 -12.01 1.63 -10.92
C PRO A 46 -10.96 0.54 -11.17
N LEU A 47 -10.94 -0.49 -10.33
CA LEU A 47 -9.96 -1.58 -10.39
C LEU A 47 -9.94 -2.25 -11.77
N GLU A 48 -11.11 -2.46 -12.37
CA GLU A 48 -11.30 -3.15 -13.65
C GLU A 48 -10.71 -2.39 -14.84
N GLU A 49 -10.47 -1.09 -14.70
CA GLU A 49 -9.86 -0.26 -15.74
C GLU A 49 -8.32 -0.34 -15.75
N TYR A 50 -7.72 -0.96 -14.72
CA TYR A 50 -6.29 -1.20 -14.70
C TYR A 50 -5.95 -2.55 -15.37
N PRO A 51 -4.92 -2.60 -16.23
CA PRO A 51 -4.46 -3.86 -16.82
C PRO A 51 -3.83 -4.80 -15.79
N ASP A 52 -3.39 -4.25 -14.67
CA ASP A 52 -2.78 -4.98 -13.56
C ASP A 52 -3.37 -4.45 -12.23
N PRO A 53 -4.03 -5.30 -11.42
CA PRO A 53 -4.57 -4.92 -10.12
C PRO A 53 -3.56 -4.25 -9.19
N ASP A 54 -2.26 -4.59 -9.27
CA ASP A 54 -1.22 -3.97 -8.45
C ASP A 54 -1.12 -2.45 -8.71
N GLN A 55 -1.51 -1.98 -9.89
CA GLN A 55 -1.52 -0.56 -10.23
C GLN A 55 -2.61 0.22 -9.50
N PHE A 56 -3.80 -0.36 -9.34
CA PHE A 56 -4.89 0.22 -8.56
C PHE A 56 -4.46 0.43 -7.10
N TYR A 57 -3.97 -0.63 -6.46
CA TYR A 57 -3.50 -0.57 -5.08
C TYR A 57 -2.29 0.37 -4.92
N SER A 58 -1.37 0.37 -5.89
CA SER A 58 -0.24 1.31 -5.91
C SER A 58 -0.68 2.77 -6.01
N ALA A 59 -1.74 3.08 -6.78
CA ALA A 59 -2.26 4.43 -6.93
C ALA A 59 -2.87 4.92 -5.61
N ILE A 60 -3.66 4.09 -4.94
CA ILE A 60 -4.22 4.36 -3.61
C ILE A 60 -3.12 4.55 -2.58
N ALA A 61 -2.19 3.59 -2.48
CA ALA A 61 -1.09 3.60 -1.53
C ALA A 61 -0.24 4.89 -1.60
N ARG A 62 -0.04 5.43 -2.81
CA ARG A 62 0.67 6.70 -3.01
C ARG A 62 -0.09 7.88 -2.40
N GLN A 63 -1.40 7.97 -2.59
CA GLN A 63 -2.20 9.08 -2.06
C GLN A 63 -2.35 9.02 -0.55
N VAL A 64 -2.49 7.81 0.02
CA VAL A 64 -2.60 7.62 1.48
C VAL A 64 -1.24 7.54 2.20
N GLY A 65 -0.14 7.82 1.47
CA GLY A 65 1.20 8.01 2.05
C GLY A 65 1.92 6.74 2.52
N ILE A 66 1.52 5.56 2.03
CA ILE A 66 2.12 4.28 2.42
C ILE A 66 3.62 4.18 2.07
N PRO A 67 4.08 4.55 0.85
CA PRO A 67 5.52 4.55 0.53
C PRO A 67 6.36 5.40 1.49
N LYS A 68 5.85 6.57 1.89
CA LYS A 68 6.56 7.44 2.84
C LYS A 68 6.68 6.77 4.20
N LYS A 69 5.62 6.16 4.72
CA LYS A 69 5.66 5.39 5.96
C LYS A 69 6.70 4.25 5.90
N ALA A 70 6.83 3.59 4.74
CA ALA A 70 7.82 2.54 4.55
C ALA A 70 9.26 3.08 4.54
N PHE A 71 9.51 4.24 3.93
CA PHE A 71 10.81 4.92 4.00
C PHE A 71 11.17 5.34 5.43
N ASP A 72 10.25 5.99 6.13
CA ASP A 72 10.44 6.42 7.53
C ASP A 72 10.75 5.19 8.43
N ALA A 73 10.13 4.04 8.14
CA ALA A 73 10.37 2.79 8.86
C ALA A 73 11.77 2.21 8.62
N VAL A 74 12.24 2.12 7.37
CA VAL A 74 13.60 1.62 7.09
C VAL A 74 14.68 2.58 7.56
N GLU A 75 14.41 3.89 7.54
CA GLU A 75 15.31 4.87 8.13
C GLU A 75 15.47 4.61 9.63
N LYS A 76 14.35 4.51 10.36
CA LYS A 76 14.37 4.27 11.81
C LYS A 76 15.01 2.94 12.19
N ARG A 77 14.80 1.88 11.40
CA ARG A 77 15.25 0.52 11.73
C ARG A 77 16.67 0.21 11.27
N PHE A 78 17.07 0.72 10.11
CA PHE A 78 18.32 0.35 9.43
C PHE A 78 19.23 1.55 9.13
N GLY A 79 18.80 2.77 9.45
CA GLY A 79 19.56 3.99 9.13
C GLY A 79 19.58 4.34 7.65
N TRP A 80 18.66 3.78 6.85
CA TRP A 80 18.60 4.02 5.41
C TRP A 80 18.05 5.41 5.12
N LYS A 81 18.91 6.32 4.67
CA LYS A 81 18.54 7.69 4.25
C LYS A 81 18.87 7.89 2.78
N GLN A 82 18.06 8.68 2.09
CA GLN A 82 18.43 9.17 0.76
C GLN A 82 19.59 10.16 0.90
N ASN A 83 20.62 9.99 0.08
CA ASN A 83 21.80 10.85 0.02
C ASN A 83 22.44 10.79 -1.38
N ASP A 84 23.62 11.38 -1.54
CA ASP A 84 24.33 11.41 -2.83
C ASP A 84 24.86 10.03 -3.24
N GLU A 85 24.99 9.08 -2.30
CA GLU A 85 25.49 7.73 -2.54
C GLU A 85 24.38 6.75 -2.91
N PHE A 86 23.18 6.92 -2.32
CA PHE A 86 22.05 5.99 -2.46
C PHE A 86 20.70 6.71 -2.55
N PHE A 87 19.78 6.14 -3.32
CA PHE A 87 18.38 6.51 -3.29
C PHE A 87 17.49 5.33 -2.93
N LEU A 88 16.33 5.62 -2.36
CA LEU A 88 15.33 4.63 -1.99
C LEU A 88 14.21 4.61 -3.02
N ALA A 89 13.74 3.42 -3.39
CA ALA A 89 12.48 3.25 -4.10
C ALA A 89 11.56 2.31 -3.31
N ALA A 90 10.25 2.52 -3.43
CA ALA A 90 9.24 1.68 -2.81
C ALA A 90 8.37 1.06 -3.91
N MET A 91 8.20 -0.25 -3.86
CA MET A 91 7.27 -1.00 -4.68
C MET A 91 6.18 -1.57 -3.77
N VAL A 92 4.93 -1.20 -4.03
CA VAL A 92 3.77 -1.78 -3.34
C VAL A 92 3.52 -3.15 -3.95
N LYS A 93 3.43 -4.18 -3.11
CA LYS A 93 3.32 -5.61 -3.48
C LYS A 93 2.00 -6.25 -3.04
N GLY A 94 1.09 -5.49 -2.46
CA GLY A 94 -0.20 -5.98 -1.99
C GLY A 94 -1.02 -4.88 -1.30
N GLY A 95 -2.29 -5.17 -1.06
CA GLY A 95 -3.25 -4.26 -0.44
C GLY A 95 -4.71 -4.71 -0.55
N GLY A 96 -5.02 -5.72 -1.39
CA GLY A 96 -6.38 -6.25 -1.58
C GLY A 96 -6.77 -7.38 -0.63
N ASP A 97 -5.88 -8.35 -0.41
CA ASP A 97 -6.28 -9.63 0.24
C ASP A 97 -6.06 -9.66 1.76
N ALA A 98 -5.32 -8.71 2.32
CA ALA A 98 -4.97 -8.63 3.74
C ALA A 98 -5.23 -7.24 4.31
N ASP A 99 -5.36 -7.14 5.64
CA ASP A 99 -5.49 -5.87 6.38
C ASP A 99 -4.13 -5.13 6.51
N ASP A 100 -3.30 -5.25 5.48
CA ASP A 100 -1.97 -4.68 5.44
C ASP A 100 -1.53 -4.32 4.02
N TRP A 101 -0.46 -3.53 3.97
CA TRP A 101 0.29 -3.20 2.78
C TRP A 101 1.63 -3.92 2.86
N GLY A 102 1.96 -4.67 1.81
CA GLY A 102 3.31 -5.16 1.56
C GLY A 102 4.09 -4.16 0.73
N ILE A 103 5.23 -3.70 1.22
CA ILE A 103 6.10 -2.75 0.50
C ILE A 103 7.51 -3.32 0.45
N MET A 104 8.04 -3.46 -0.76
CA MET A 104 9.45 -3.69 -0.97
C MET A 104 10.16 -2.34 -1.07
N VAL A 105 11.00 -2.03 -0.09
CA VAL A 105 11.88 -0.87 -0.13
C VAL A 105 13.25 -1.32 -0.61
N THR A 106 13.73 -0.68 -1.67
CA THR A 106 15.00 -0.98 -2.31
C THR A 106 15.92 0.21 -2.20
N LYS A 107 17.12 -0.02 -1.66
CA LYS A 107 18.22 0.94 -1.63
C LYS A 107 19.10 0.71 -2.85
N PHE A 108 19.11 1.69 -3.73
CA PHE A 108 19.87 1.68 -4.97
C PHE A 108 21.08 2.61 -4.85
N PRO A 109 22.25 2.21 -5.37
CA PRO A 109 23.36 3.14 -5.57
C PRO A 109 22.99 4.26 -6.54
N ALA A 110 23.27 5.51 -6.17
CA ALA A 110 22.94 6.69 -6.97
C ALA A 110 23.60 6.68 -8.36
N GLY A 111 24.80 6.10 -8.46
CA GLY A 111 25.51 5.91 -9.73
C GLY A 111 24.71 5.15 -10.80
N LEU A 112 23.68 4.37 -10.43
CA LEU A 112 22.81 3.71 -11.41
C LEU A 112 22.08 4.69 -12.32
N LYS A 113 21.82 5.91 -11.85
CA LYS A 113 21.13 6.95 -12.63
C LYS A 113 21.98 7.46 -13.80
N THR A 114 23.31 7.44 -13.66
CA THR A 114 24.26 8.02 -14.62
C THR A 114 25.08 6.97 -15.35
N ALA A 115 25.01 5.70 -14.93
CA ALA A 115 25.76 4.61 -15.54
C ALA A 115 25.40 4.43 -17.02
N LYS A 116 26.44 4.40 -17.88
CA LYS A 116 26.27 4.35 -19.34
C LYS A 116 26.44 2.95 -19.91
N SER A 117 27.26 2.11 -19.28
CA SER A 117 27.51 0.74 -19.76
C SER A 117 26.70 -0.31 -18.99
N ILE A 118 26.42 -1.43 -19.65
CA ILE A 118 25.75 -2.59 -19.03
C ILE A 118 26.61 -3.17 -17.90
N GLU A 119 27.93 -3.18 -18.07
CA GLU A 119 28.87 -3.72 -17.09
C GLU A 119 28.92 -2.88 -15.81
N GLU A 120 28.93 -1.56 -15.95
CA GLU A 120 28.86 -0.61 -14.83
C GLU A 120 27.54 -0.79 -14.06
N LYS A 121 26.41 -0.84 -14.79
CA LYS A 121 25.10 -1.13 -14.19
C LYS A 121 25.11 -2.45 -13.43
N LYS A 122 25.61 -3.54 -14.02
CA LYS A 122 25.70 -4.86 -13.36
C LYS A 122 26.53 -4.81 -12.07
N LYS A 123 27.64 -4.07 -12.05
CA LYS A 123 28.46 -3.91 -10.83
C LYS A 123 27.69 -3.17 -9.74
N LEU A 124 27.02 -2.08 -10.09
CA LEU A 124 26.24 -1.28 -9.15
C LEU A 124 25.01 -2.02 -8.62
N LEU A 125 24.33 -2.81 -9.46
CA LEU A 125 23.17 -3.62 -9.03
C LEU A 125 23.53 -4.62 -7.92
N LYS A 126 24.79 -5.06 -7.80
CA LYS A 126 25.24 -5.93 -6.71
C LYS A 126 25.25 -5.26 -5.33
N ALA A 127 25.31 -3.93 -5.29
CA ALA A 127 25.28 -3.16 -4.06
C ALA A 127 23.85 -2.74 -3.66
N MET A 128 22.83 -3.22 -4.38
CA MET A 128 21.44 -3.01 -3.98
C MET A 128 21.10 -3.82 -2.75
N GLU A 129 20.35 -3.21 -1.84
CA GLU A 129 19.78 -3.88 -0.70
C GLU A 129 18.25 -3.76 -0.75
N MET A 130 17.54 -4.81 -0.35
CA MET A 130 16.08 -4.82 -0.29
C MET A 130 15.61 -5.15 1.12
N LYS A 131 14.53 -4.49 1.54
CA LYS A 131 13.80 -4.82 2.77
C LYS A 131 12.31 -4.83 2.48
N PHE A 132 11.66 -5.89 2.94
CA PHE A 132 10.20 -5.95 2.93
C PHE A 132 9.66 -5.32 4.21
N VAL A 133 8.67 -4.46 4.05
CA VAL A 133 7.97 -3.76 5.12
C VAL A 133 6.50 -4.12 5.01
N VAL A 134 5.91 -4.56 6.11
CA VAL A 134 4.47 -4.79 6.22
C VAL A 134 3.89 -3.68 7.09
N ILE A 135 2.91 -2.96 6.55
CA ILE A 135 2.21 -1.88 7.25
C ILE A 135 0.74 -2.25 7.34
N LYS A 136 0.30 -2.66 8.53
CA LYS A 136 -1.12 -2.91 8.79
C LYS A 136 -1.94 -1.64 8.65
N TYR A 137 -3.23 -1.78 8.39
CA TYR A 137 -4.14 -0.64 8.28
C TYR A 137 -4.24 0.21 9.56
N ASP A 138 -4.03 -0.39 10.73
CA ASP A 138 -3.90 0.30 12.02
C ASP A 138 -2.59 1.09 12.19
N GLY A 139 -1.68 1.00 11.22
CA GLY A 139 -0.37 1.66 11.21
C GLY A 139 0.76 0.84 11.84
N THR A 140 0.49 -0.37 12.34
CA THR A 140 1.52 -1.27 12.88
C THR A 140 2.50 -1.66 11.78
N ILE A 141 3.80 -1.50 12.06
CA ILE A 141 4.88 -1.77 11.10
C ILE A 141 5.66 -3.01 11.54
N SER A 142 5.92 -3.91 10.61
CA SER A 142 6.80 -5.06 10.83
C SER A 142 7.72 -5.33 9.64
N PHE A 143 8.81 -6.06 9.91
CA PHE A 143 9.79 -6.48 8.92
C PHE A 143 9.82 -8.01 8.93
N PRO A 144 9.13 -8.70 8.00
CA PRO A 144 9.16 -10.15 7.96
C PRO A 144 10.59 -10.63 7.70
N LYS A 145 10.96 -11.70 8.40
CA LYS A 145 12.21 -12.40 8.12
C LYS A 145 12.07 -13.08 6.76
N GLU A 146 13.08 -12.95 5.90
CA GLU A 146 13.19 -13.78 4.71
C GLU A 146 13.08 -15.24 5.15
N LYS A 147 12.09 -15.97 4.60
CA LYS A 147 12.06 -17.42 4.77
C LYS A 147 13.34 -17.94 4.11
N LYS A 148 14.21 -18.58 4.88
CA LYS A 148 15.26 -19.42 4.30
C LYS A 148 14.53 -20.49 3.52
N GLU A 149 14.67 -20.47 2.21
CA GLU A 149 14.18 -21.54 1.35
C GLU A 149 14.93 -22.81 1.79
N ASP A 150 14.24 -23.71 2.48
CA ASP A 150 14.75 -25.06 2.67
C ASP A 150 14.86 -25.66 1.27
N SER A 151 16.09 -25.68 0.75
CA SER A 151 16.45 -26.30 -0.51
C SER A 151 15.73 -27.64 -0.66
N PRO A 152 15.12 -27.93 -1.82
CA PRO A 152 14.32 -29.14 -1.97
C PRO A 152 15.17 -30.35 -1.61
N LYS A 153 14.73 -31.10 -0.58
CA LYS A 153 15.27 -32.43 -0.31
C LYS A 153 15.13 -33.23 -1.59
N LYS A 154 16.25 -33.50 -2.26
CA LYS A 154 16.34 -34.49 -3.34
C LYS A 154 15.71 -35.79 -2.79
N ARG A 155 14.56 -36.17 -3.34
CA ARG A 155 14.03 -37.53 -3.24
C ARG A 155 14.60 -38.33 -4.39
#